data_AF-A0A7Y8LGR2-F1
#
_entry.id   AF-A0A7Y8LGR2-F1
#
_cell.length_a   1.000
_cell.length_b   1.000
_cell.length_c   1.000
_cell.angle_alpha   90.00
_cell.angle_beta   90.00
_cell.angle_gamma   90.00
#
_symmetry.space_group_name_H-M   'P 1'
#
loop_
_entity.id
_entity.type
_entity.pdbx_description
1 polymer ?
#
loop_
_entity_poly.entity_id
_entity_poly.type
_entity_poly.pdbx_seq_one_letter_code
_entity_poly.pdbx_strand_id
1 'polypeptide(L)'
;TRQVGEVITVAENPNHDLPPGANINAAIRSEAVENALTIPKAALRREAGRFGVYLLAGDRIEWKPVELGVSSATLAEVRSGLKDGDAVALPSDAALAAGMRVRPVLKP
;
A
#
# COMPACT_ATOMS: atom_id res chain seq x y z
N THR A 1 -16.37 14.87 13.69
CA THR A 1 -15.64 16.03 14.26
C THR A 1 -14.21 15.96 13.79
N ARG A 2 -13.72 16.95 13.04
CA ARG A 2 -12.34 16.96 12.52
C ARG A 2 -11.40 17.37 13.66
N GLN A 3 -10.58 16.44 14.15
CA GLN A 3 -9.51 16.79 15.09
C GLN A 3 -8.31 17.29 14.28
N VAL A 4 -7.74 18.42 14.68
CA VAL A 4 -6.53 18.98 14.10
C VAL A 4 -5.46 18.95 15.19
N GLY A 5 -4.34 18.30 14.94
CA GLY A 5 -3.16 18.33 15.80
C GLY A 5 -2.14 19.32 15.26
N GLU A 6 -1.47 20.05 16.15
CA GLU A 6 -0.34 20.90 15.82
C GLU A 6 0.97 20.14 16.05
N VAL A 7 1.94 20.29 15.14
CA VAL A 7 3.27 19.68 15.27
C VAL A 7 4.30 20.78 14.98
N ILE A 8 5.15 21.04 15.97
CA ILE A 8 6.29 21.98 15.86
C ILE A 8 7.57 21.14 15.78
N THR A 9 8.42 21.41 14.80
CA THR A 9 9.75 20.78 14.69
C THR A 9 10.83 21.83 14.66
N VAL A 10 11.98 21.51 15.25
CA VAL A 10 13.16 22.38 15.28
C VAL A 10 14.29 21.60 14.61
N ALA A 11 14.86 22.19 13.56
CA ALA A 11 16.04 21.65 12.89
C ALA A 11 17.24 22.54 13.22
N GLU A 12 18.33 21.92 13.66
CA GLU A 12 19.59 22.62 13.86
C GLU A 12 20.17 23.03 12.51
N ASN A 13 20.68 24.27 12.42
CA ASN A 13 21.28 24.83 11.20
C ASN A 13 22.67 25.46 11.49
N PRO A 14 23.63 24.71 12.06
CA PRO A 14 24.89 25.26 12.54
C PRO A 14 25.75 25.89 11.43
N ASN A 15 25.63 25.40 10.19
CA ASN A 15 26.41 25.87 9.05
C ASN A 15 25.67 26.89 8.17
N HIS A 16 24.44 27.28 8.55
CA HIS A 16 23.60 28.20 7.78
C HIS A 16 23.22 27.68 6.37
N ASP A 17 23.17 26.36 6.19
CA ASP A 17 22.83 25.69 4.91
C ASP A 17 21.34 25.85 4.53
N LEU A 18 20.48 26.26 5.47
CA LEU A 18 19.07 26.57 5.24
C LEU A 18 18.87 28.09 5.09
N PRO A 19 18.84 28.63 3.85
CA PRO A 19 18.61 30.05 3.63
C PRO A 19 17.16 30.43 3.96
N PRO A 20 16.90 31.68 4.40
CA PRO A 20 15.56 32.20 4.57
C PRO A 20 14.72 32.08 3.30
N GLY A 21 13.47 31.63 3.44
CA GLY A 21 12.56 31.42 2.31
C GLY A 21 12.73 30.10 1.57
N ALA A 22 13.61 29.19 2.05
CA ALA A 22 13.70 27.84 1.53
C ALA A 22 12.41 27.04 1.78
N ASN A 23 12.04 26.21 0.81
CA ASN A 23 10.98 25.23 0.98
C ASN A 23 11.52 24.00 1.73
N ILE A 24 10.81 23.57 2.77
CA ILE A 24 11.14 22.35 3.53
C ILE A 24 10.07 21.29 3.33
N ASN A 25 10.49 20.02 3.26
CA ASN A 25 9.60 18.87 3.25
C ASN A 25 9.71 18.15 4.59
N ALA A 26 8.66 18.23 5.42
CA ALA A 26 8.56 17.47 6.66
C ALA A 26 7.66 16.24 6.44
N ALA A 27 8.13 15.06 6.86
CA ALA A 27 7.37 13.81 6.79
C ALA A 27 7.27 13.19 8.18
N ILE A 28 6.04 12.88 8.61
CA ILE A 28 5.77 12.23 9.89
C ILE A 28 5.45 10.75 9.63
N ARG A 29 6.19 9.85 10.28
CA ARG A 29 5.83 8.42 10.33
C ARG A 29 5.03 8.18 11.61
N SER A 30 3.72 8.06 11.48
CA SER A 30 2.80 7.91 12.62
C SER A 30 2.81 6.52 13.23
N GLU A 31 2.92 5.49 12.40
CA GLU A 31 2.93 4.08 12.81
C GLU A 31 3.88 3.31 11.90
N ALA A 32 4.56 2.32 12.48
CA ALA A 32 5.38 1.36 11.75
C ALA A 32 5.11 -0.03 12.34
N VAL A 33 4.88 -1.00 11.45
CA VAL A 33 4.74 -2.41 11.82
C VAL A 33 5.91 -3.14 11.16
N GLU A 34 6.80 -3.69 11.97
CA GLU A 34 7.92 -4.48 11.47
C GLU A 34 7.44 -5.85 10.98
N ASN A 35 8.07 -6.37 9.93
CA ASN A 35 7.78 -7.70 9.36
C ASN A 35 6.32 -7.90 8.90
N ALA A 36 5.65 -6.82 8.49
CA ALA A 36 4.30 -6.87 7.93
C ALA A 36 4.31 -7.40 6.49
N LEU A 37 3.40 -8.34 6.18
CA LEU A 37 3.07 -8.67 4.79
C LEU A 37 2.34 -7.47 4.17
N THR A 38 2.88 -6.93 3.09
CA THR A 38 2.31 -5.74 2.45
C THR A 38 1.98 -5.98 0.99
N ILE A 39 0.95 -5.29 0.52
CA ILE A 39 0.57 -5.24 -0.88
C ILE A 39 0.42 -3.80 -1.36
N PRO A 40 0.62 -3.53 -2.65
CA PRO A 40 0.27 -2.25 -3.24
C PRO A 40 -1.23 -1.97 -3.09
N LYS A 41 -1.60 -0.78 -2.63
CA LYS A 41 -3.01 -0.36 -2.55
C LYS A 41 -3.71 -0.42 -3.91
N ALA A 42 -2.96 -0.24 -4.99
CA ALA A 42 -3.47 -0.38 -6.36
C ALA A 42 -4.04 -1.78 -6.66
N ALA A 43 -3.50 -2.83 -6.03
CA ALA A 43 -3.97 -4.21 -6.20
C ALA A 43 -5.28 -4.50 -5.45
N LEU A 44 -5.66 -3.64 -4.49
CA LEU A 44 -6.91 -3.82 -3.75
C LEU A 44 -8.12 -3.63 -4.66
N ARG A 45 -9.09 -4.51 -4.46
CA ARG A 45 -10.39 -4.50 -5.11
C ARG A 45 -11.47 -4.58 -4.05
N ARG A 46 -12.58 -3.92 -4.34
CA ARG A 46 -13.76 -3.96 -3.48
C ARG A 46 -14.87 -4.67 -4.22
N GLU A 47 -15.23 -5.87 -3.76
CA GLU A 47 -16.32 -6.67 -4.32
C GLU A 47 -17.34 -6.99 -3.23
N ALA A 48 -18.63 -6.79 -3.54
CA ALA A 48 -19.73 -7.01 -2.60
C ALA A 48 -19.50 -6.37 -1.21
N GLY A 49 -18.89 -5.18 -1.19
CA GLY A 49 -18.62 -4.43 0.04
C GLY A 49 -17.37 -4.84 0.83
N ARG A 50 -16.69 -5.94 0.44
CA ARG A 50 -15.47 -6.46 1.09
C ARG A 50 -14.21 -6.10 0.30
N PHE A 51 -13.10 -5.90 1.01
CA PHE A 51 -11.79 -5.75 0.39
C PHE A 51 -11.19 -7.12 0.07
N GLY A 52 -10.59 -7.21 -1.10
CA GLY A 52 -9.95 -8.41 -1.60
C GLY A 52 -8.91 -8.08 -2.66
N VAL A 53 -8.22 -9.11 -3.13
CA VAL A 53 -7.24 -9.02 -4.21
C VAL A 53 -7.46 -10.16 -5.20
N TYR A 54 -6.93 -10.00 -6.41
CA TYR A 54 -6.80 -11.10 -7.34
C TYR A 54 -5.44 -11.77 -7.13
N LEU A 55 -5.44 -12.98 -6.59
CA LEU A 55 -4.27 -13.82 -6.37
C LEU A 55 -4.00 -14.67 -7.61
N LEU A 56 -2.73 -14.76 -8.02
CA LEU A 56 -2.31 -15.67 -9.08
C LEU A 56 -2.27 -17.11 -8.55
N ALA A 57 -3.15 -17.96 -9.08
CA ALA A 57 -3.17 -19.41 -8.85
C ALA A 57 -2.77 -20.13 -10.15
N GLY A 58 -1.46 -20.34 -10.33
CA GLY A 58 -0.90 -20.94 -11.55
C GLY A 58 -1.01 -19.99 -12.74
N ASP A 59 -1.87 -20.32 -13.70
CA ASP A 59 -2.13 -19.51 -14.90
C ASP A 59 -3.47 -18.77 -14.86
N ARG A 60 -4.11 -18.71 -13.68
CA ARG A 60 -5.40 -18.04 -13.46
C ARG A 60 -5.33 -17.11 -12.26
N ILE A 61 -6.29 -16.19 -12.19
CA ILE A 61 -6.49 -15.34 -11.02
C ILE A 61 -7.72 -15.77 -10.22
N GLU A 62 -7.62 -15.72 -8.90
CA GLU A 62 -8.72 -15.98 -7.98
C GLU A 62 -8.97 -14.75 -7.11
N TRP A 63 -10.23 -14.37 -6.93
CA TRP A 63 -10.55 -13.31 -5.97
C TRP A 63 -10.47 -13.87 -4.56
N LYS A 64 -9.69 -13.21 -3.70
CA LYS A 64 -9.50 -13.61 -2.32
C LYS A 64 -9.76 -12.42 -1.39
N PRO A 65 -10.67 -12.55 -0.41
CA PRO A 65 -10.87 -11.52 0.60
C PRO A 65 -9.61 -11.41 1.48
N VAL A 66 -9.28 -10.19 1.88
CA VAL A 66 -8.13 -9.92 2.77
C VAL A 66 -8.54 -9.02 3.91
N GLU A 67 -7.96 -9.25 5.09
CA GLU A 67 -8.07 -8.33 6.21
C GLU A 67 -6.88 -7.39 6.23
N LEU A 68 -7.18 -6.09 6.26
CA LEU A 68 -6.17 -5.04 6.19
C LEU A 68 -5.87 -4.48 7.58
N GLY A 69 -4.61 -4.14 7.79
CA GLY A 69 -4.13 -3.45 8.99
C GLY A 69 -3.81 -1.99 8.72
N VAL A 70 -2.66 -1.56 9.21
CA VAL A 70 -2.13 -0.21 8.97
C VAL A 70 -1.83 -0.05 7.49
N SER A 71 -1.96 1.17 6.98
CA SER A 71 -1.69 1.44 5.58
C SER A 71 -0.94 2.75 5.40
N SER A 72 0.01 2.76 4.48
CA SER A 72 0.77 3.95 4.10
C SER A 72 0.12 4.62 2.89
N ALA A 73 0.77 5.63 2.31
CA ALA A 73 0.28 6.25 1.07
C ALA A 73 0.13 5.26 -0.09
N THR A 74 1.03 4.27 -0.19
CA THR A 74 1.13 3.37 -1.35
C THR A 74 0.90 1.90 -1.02
N LEU A 75 1.13 1.48 0.22
CA LEU A 75 1.05 0.10 0.67
C LEU A 75 -0.04 -0.09 1.72
N ALA A 76 -0.57 -1.30 1.80
CA ALA A 76 -1.45 -1.74 2.87
C ALA A 76 -0.88 -3.01 3.51
N GLU A 77 -0.89 -3.06 4.84
CA GLU A 77 -0.63 -4.27 5.61
C GLU A 77 -1.77 -5.27 5.42
N VAL A 78 -1.42 -6.53 5.21
CA VAL A 78 -2.35 -7.66 5.15
C VAL A 78 -2.18 -8.49 6.42
N ARG A 79 -3.21 -8.50 7.26
CA ARG A 79 -3.25 -9.29 8.50
C ARG A 79 -3.66 -10.72 8.27
N SER A 80 -4.54 -10.95 7.29
CA SER A 80 -4.99 -12.29 6.92
C SER A 80 -5.46 -12.34 5.46
N GLY A 81 -5.47 -13.56 4.90
CA GLY A 81 -5.94 -13.83 3.54
C GLY A 81 -4.82 -14.03 2.51
N LEU A 82 -3.59 -13.61 2.80
CA LEU A 82 -2.41 -13.85 1.93
C LEU A 82 -1.25 -14.46 2.72
N LYS A 83 -0.29 -15.01 1.99
CA LYS A 83 0.98 -15.52 2.50
C LYS A 83 2.15 -14.84 1.81
N ASP A 84 3.31 -14.91 2.44
CA ASP A 84 4.54 -14.47 1.78
C ASP A 84 4.80 -15.30 0.52
N GLY A 85 5.26 -14.63 -0.54
CA GLY A 85 5.42 -15.20 -1.89
C GLY A 85 4.15 -15.22 -2.77
N ASP A 86 2.97 -14.86 -2.24
CA ASP A 86 1.76 -14.75 -3.03
C ASP A 86 1.85 -13.58 -4.05
N ALA A 87 1.58 -13.86 -5.33
CA ALA A 87 1.58 -12.83 -6.37
C ALA A 87 0.16 -12.26 -6.58
N VAL A 88 0.01 -10.95 -6.36
CA VAL A 88 -1.27 -10.24 -6.55
C VAL A 88 -1.30 -9.46 -7.87
N ALA A 89 -2.47 -9.43 -8.52
CA ALA A 89 -2.64 -8.70 -9.76
C ALA A 89 -2.77 -7.19 -9.52
N LEU A 90 -1.92 -6.42 -10.21
CA LEU A 90 -2.04 -4.97 -10.29
C LEU A 90 -3.16 -4.55 -11.25
N PRO A 91 -3.63 -3.29 -11.18
CA PRO A 91 -4.51 -2.74 -12.21
C PRO A 91 -3.90 -2.89 -13.60
N SER A 92 -4.73 -3.34 -14.54
CA SER A 92 -4.43 -3.41 -15.96
C SER A 92 -5.57 -2.77 -16.75
N ASP A 93 -5.35 -2.48 -18.03
CA ASP A 93 -6.36 -1.91 -18.92
C ASP A 93 -7.52 -2.90 -19.18
N ALA A 94 -7.27 -4.19 -18.99
CA ALA A 94 -8.29 -5.23 -19.08
C ALA A 94 -9.02 -5.40 -17.75
N ALA A 95 -10.35 -5.50 -17.80
CA ALA A 95 -11.14 -5.86 -16.64
C ALA A 95 -10.77 -7.29 -16.18
N LEU A 96 -10.18 -7.40 -14.99
CA LEU A 96 -9.87 -8.67 -14.37
C LEU A 96 -11.12 -9.25 -13.70
N ALA A 97 -11.32 -10.55 -13.83
CA ALA A 97 -12.39 -11.29 -13.17
C ALA A 97 -11.86 -12.61 -12.62
N ALA A 98 -12.48 -13.11 -11.55
CA ALA A 98 -12.10 -14.39 -10.96
C ALA A 98 -12.19 -15.54 -12.00
N GLY A 99 -11.21 -16.44 -11.98
CA GLY A 99 -11.08 -17.58 -12.90
C GLY A 99 -10.47 -17.24 -14.26
N MET A 100 -10.20 -15.96 -14.54
CA MET A 100 -9.60 -15.51 -15.79
C MET A 100 -8.18 -16.07 -15.95
N ARG A 101 -7.88 -16.58 -17.14
CA ARG A 101 -6.53 -17.05 -17.49
C ARG A 101 -5.65 -15.84 -17.78
N VAL A 102 -4.51 -15.76 -17.12
CA VAL A 102 -3.57 -14.64 -17.25
C VAL A 102 -2.16 -15.15 -17.50
N ARG A 103 -1.34 -14.32 -18.13
CA ARG A 103 0.11 -14.50 -18.17
C ARG A 103 0.74 -13.47 -17.23
N PRO A 104 1.34 -13.88 -16.10
CA PRO A 104 1.92 -12.93 -15.16
C PRO A 104 3.12 -12.22 -15.79
N VAL A 105 3.21 -10.92 -15.56
CA VAL A 105 4.41 -10.12 -15.81
C VAL A 105 4.84 -9.59 -14.45
N LEU A 106 5.80 -10.28 -13.84
CA LEU A 106 6.30 -9.91 -12.51
C LEU A 106 7.12 -8.63 -12.65
N LYS A 107 6.70 -7.57 -11.96
CA LYS A 107 7.54 -6.39 -11.76
C LYS A 107 8.43 -6.63 -10.53
N PRO A 108 9.75 -6.46 -10.65
CA PRO A 108 10.67 -6.54 -9.52
C PRO A 108 10.45 -5.40 -8.52
#